data_AF-A0A6C0HUV5-F1
#
_entry.id   AF-A0A6C0HUV5-F1
#
_cell.length_a   1.000
_cell.length_b   1.000
_cell.length_c   1.000
_cell.angle_alpha   90.00
_cell.angle_beta   90.00
_cell.angle_gamma   90.00
#
_symmetry.space_group_name_H-M   'P 1'
#
loop_
_entity.id
_entity.type
_entity.pdbx_description
1 polymer ?
#
loop_
_entity_poly.entity_id
_entity_poly.type
_entity_poly.pdbx_seq_one_letter_code
_entity_poly.pdbx_strand_id
1 'polypeptide(L)'
;MTTKKYTITQYTRDQAKRLGVTVKHSQNPLKKLDVFDKNGDKIASCGATGYNDYPTFMKKMGKEIADKHRVQYKRRHEKDRHVVGSPGYYADQLLW
;
A
#
# COMPACT_ATOMS: atom_id res chain seq x y z
N MET A 1 -1.17 -11.70 23.04
CA MET A 1 -0.19 -10.95 22.22
C MET A 1 -0.94 -9.87 21.44
N THR A 2 -0.75 -8.61 21.78
CA THR A 2 -1.40 -7.49 21.08
C THR A 2 -0.75 -7.35 19.71
N THR A 3 -1.40 -7.83 18.65
CA THR A 3 -0.93 -7.64 17.28
C THR A 3 -0.95 -6.13 17.00
N LYS A 4 0.24 -5.55 16.77
CA LYS A 4 0.35 -4.13 16.45
C LYS A 4 -0.37 -3.86 15.13
N LYS A 5 -1.56 -3.27 15.21
CA LYS A 5 -2.39 -2.94 14.04
C LYS A 5 -1.60 -2.01 13.12
N TYR A 6 -1.63 -2.29 11.81
CA TYR A 6 -1.01 -1.45 10.79
C TYR A 6 -1.48 0.01 10.93
N THR A 7 -0.58 0.98 10.78
CA THR A 7 -0.93 2.40 10.81
C THR A 7 -0.86 2.97 9.41
N ILE A 8 -1.99 3.43 8.87
CA ILE A 8 -2.03 4.13 7.59
C ILE A 8 -1.26 5.45 7.74
N THR A 9 -0.23 5.62 6.91
CA THR A 9 0.70 6.75 6.99
C THR A 9 0.21 7.95 6.18
N GLN A 10 0.78 9.13 6.43
CA GLN A 10 0.45 10.32 5.64
C GLN A 10 0.82 10.12 4.16
N TYR A 11 1.97 9.50 3.88
CA TYR A 11 2.37 9.09 2.53
C TYR A 11 1.23 8.37 1.80
N THR A 12 0.66 7.33 2.42
CA THR A 12 -0.44 6.56 1.83
C THR A 12 -1.69 7.40 1.60
N ARG A 13 -2.03 8.32 2.51
CA ARG A 13 -3.17 9.23 2.35
C ARG A 13 -2.95 10.21 1.20
N ASP A 14 -1.73 10.73 1.06
CA ASP A 14 -1.37 11.65 -0.02
C ASP A 14 -1.42 10.96 -1.37
N GLN A 15 -0.93 9.71 -1.46
CA GLN A 15 -1.06 8.89 -2.67
C GLN A 15 -2.54 8.60 -2.99
N ALA A 16 -3.36 8.26 -1.99
CA ALA A 16 -4.79 8.03 -2.19
C ALA A 16 -5.48 9.29 -2.76
N LYS A 17 -5.18 10.47 -2.19
CA LYS A 17 -5.66 11.76 -2.68
C LYS A 17 -5.24 12.02 -4.12
N ARG A 18 -3.97 11.77 -4.47
CA ARG A 18 -3.45 11.92 -5.84
C ARG A 18 -4.20 11.04 -6.84
N LEU A 19 -4.62 9.84 -6.43
CA LEU A 19 -5.32 8.88 -7.26
C LEU A 19 -6.85 9.08 -7.28
N GLY A 20 -7.38 10.01 -6.47
CA GLY A 20 -8.83 10.21 -6.36
C GLY A 20 -9.57 9.06 -5.68
N VAL A 21 -8.91 8.33 -4.78
CA VAL A 21 -9.49 7.20 -4.03
C VAL A 21 -9.42 7.46 -2.51
N THR A 22 -10.26 6.74 -1.76
CA THR A 22 -10.17 6.71 -0.29
C THR A 22 -9.62 5.37 0.17
N VAL A 23 -8.87 5.38 1.28
CA VAL A 23 -8.32 4.16 1.90
C VAL A 23 -8.77 4.01 3.34
N LYS A 24 -9.10 2.78 3.74
CA LYS A 24 -9.40 2.41 5.13
C LYS A 24 -8.59 1.16 5.50
N HIS A 25 -8.51 0.84 6.78
CA HIS A 25 -7.95 -0.45 7.20
C HIS A 25 -8.75 -1.58 6.58
N SER A 26 -8.05 -2.59 6.05
CA SER A 26 -8.75 -3.72 5.47
C SER A 26 -9.52 -4.51 6.51
N GLN A 27 -10.72 -4.96 6.14
CA GLN A 27 -11.44 -5.99 6.89
C GLN A 27 -10.81 -7.38 6.74
N ASN A 28 -9.98 -7.59 5.69
CA ASN A 28 -9.22 -8.82 5.53
C ASN A 28 -7.94 -8.75 6.38
N PRO A 29 -7.73 -9.65 7.37
CA PRO A 29 -6.56 -9.59 8.27
C PRO A 29 -5.21 -9.81 7.54
N LEU A 30 -5.24 -10.37 6.33
CA LEU A 30 -4.06 -10.57 5.50
C LEU A 30 -3.69 -9.31 4.70
N LYS A 31 -4.55 -8.28 4.70
CA LYS A 31 -4.38 -7.06 3.90
C LYS A 31 -4.30 -5.81 4.80
N LYS A 32 -3.57 -4.80 4.32
CA LYS A 32 -3.37 -3.54 5.04
C LYS A 32 -4.51 -2.56 4.78
N LEU A 33 -4.88 -2.40 3.51
CA LEU A 33 -5.81 -1.38 3.04
C LEU A 33 -6.97 -1.99 2.29
N ASP A 34 -8.16 -1.42 2.50
CA ASP A 34 -9.26 -1.44 1.53
C ASP A 34 -9.29 -0.11 0.80
N VAL A 35 -9.47 -0.16 -0.52
CA VAL A 35 -9.51 1.00 -1.41
C VAL A 35 -10.94 1.18 -1.90
N PHE A 36 -11.41 2.42 -1.85
CA PHE A 36 -12.76 2.82 -2.22
C PHE A 36 -12.72 3.89 -3.30
N ASP A 37 -13.63 3.80 -4.25
CA ASP A 37 -13.83 4.85 -5.24
C ASP A 37 -14.52 6.10 -4.64
N LYS A 38 -14.82 7.08 -5.49
CA LYS A 38 -15.49 8.32 -5.09
C LYS A 38 -16.94 8.13 -4.63
N ASN A 39 -17.59 7.04 -5.03
CA ASN A 39 -18.96 6.72 -4.65
C ASN A 39 -19.00 5.97 -3.31
N GLY A 40 -17.85 5.49 -2.83
CA GLY A 40 -17.72 4.71 -1.61
C GLY A 40 -17.74 3.19 -1.86
N ASP A 41 -17.70 2.75 -3.11
CA ASP A 41 -17.65 1.35 -3.48
C ASP A 41 -16.24 0.80 -3.28
N LYS A 42 -16.14 -0.37 -2.64
CA LYS A 42 -14.85 -1.04 -2.43
C LYS A 42 -14.38 -1.67 -3.73
N ILE A 43 -13.21 -1.26 -4.21
CA ILE A 43 -12.66 -1.72 -5.49
C ILE A 43 -11.44 -2.62 -5.33
N ALA A 44 -10.73 -2.58 -4.20
CA ALA A 44 -9.60 -3.48 -3.95
C ALA A 44 -9.26 -3.63 -2.45
N SER A 45 -8.55 -4.71 -2.12
CA SER A 45 -7.79 -4.84 -0.87
C SER A 45 -6.32 -5.08 -1.18
N CYS A 46 -5.40 -4.27 -0.63
CA CYS A 46 -3.99 -4.29 -1.02
C CYS A 46 -3.01 -4.23 0.16
N GLY A 47 -1.76 -4.65 -0.11
CA GLY A 47 -0.64 -4.71 0.83
C GLY A 47 -0.75 -5.85 1.84
N ALA A 48 0.24 -6.74 1.92
CA ALA A 48 0.23 -7.85 2.88
C ALA A 48 0.66 -7.40 4.29
N THR A 49 -0.06 -7.80 5.33
CA THR A 49 0.22 -7.40 6.74
C THR A 49 1.54 -7.96 7.28
N GLY A 50 2.04 -9.07 6.74
CA GLY A 50 3.33 -9.67 7.12
C GLY A 50 4.58 -9.00 6.53
N TYR A 51 4.43 -7.99 5.67
CA TYR A 51 5.54 -7.34 4.98
C TYR A 51 5.56 -5.83 5.25
N ASN A 52 6.76 -5.25 5.35
CA ASN A 52 6.92 -3.80 5.38
C ASN A 52 6.57 -3.19 4.01
N ASP A 53 6.23 -1.91 4.01
CA ASP A 53 6.03 -1.06 2.82
C ASP A 53 7.02 0.10 2.82
N TYR A 54 7.05 0.91 1.76
CA TYR A 54 7.97 2.03 1.64
C TYR A 54 7.95 2.97 2.85
N PRO A 55 6.80 3.50 3.32
CA PRO A 55 6.81 4.39 4.48
C PRO A 55 7.23 3.68 5.78
N THR A 56 7.01 2.37 5.91
CA THR A 56 7.53 1.59 7.05
C THR A 56 9.04 1.46 6.99
N PHE A 57 9.63 1.19 5.81
CA PHE A 57 11.08 1.14 5.64
C PHE A 57 11.72 2.51 5.86
N MET A 58 11.11 3.58 5.31
CA MET A 58 11.55 4.96 5.54
C MET A 58 11.66 5.26 7.03
N LYS A 59 10.64 4.89 7.83
CA LYS A 59 10.61 5.13 9.26
C LYS A 59 11.61 4.28 10.05
N LYS A 60 11.79 3.00 9.69
CA LYS A 60 12.60 2.04 10.47
C LYS A 60 14.08 2.04 10.09
N MET A 61 14.38 2.26 8.82
CA MET A 61 15.69 1.96 8.22
C MET A 61 16.23 3.13 7.38
N GLY A 62 15.46 4.21 7.20
CA GLY A 62 15.88 5.37 6.43
C GLY A 62 15.69 5.21 4.92
N LYS A 63 15.97 6.30 4.21
CA LYS A 63 15.61 6.47 2.80
C LYS A 63 16.35 5.53 1.86
N GLU A 64 17.65 5.35 2.05
CA GLU A 64 18.48 4.52 1.16
C GLU A 64 17.97 3.08 1.12
N ILE A 65 17.66 2.50 2.29
CA ILE A 65 17.12 1.14 2.40
C ILE A 65 15.71 1.07 1.82
N ALA A 66 14.85 2.06 2.12
CA ALA A 66 13.50 2.12 1.58
C ALA A 66 13.46 2.16 0.04
N ASP A 67 14.34 2.97 -0.57
CA ASP A 67 14.45 3.06 -2.03
C ASP A 67 14.94 1.75 -2.66
N LYS A 68 15.92 1.06 -2.05
CA LYS A 68 16.36 -0.27 -2.50
C LYS A 68 15.21 -1.27 -2.50
N HIS A 69 14.42 -1.32 -1.43
CA HIS A 69 13.26 -2.20 -1.36
C HIS A 69 12.17 -1.83 -2.36
N ARG A 70 11.94 -0.53 -2.60
CA ARG A 70 10.98 -0.05 -3.60
C ARG A 70 11.34 -0.49 -5.01
N VAL A 71 12.62 -0.37 -5.39
CA VAL A 71 13.09 -0.85 -6.70
C VAL A 71 12.89 -2.35 -6.85
N GLN A 72 13.22 -3.13 -5.81
CA GLN A 72 13.02 -4.59 -5.82
C GLN A 72 11.54 -4.97 -5.90
N TYR A 73 10.67 -4.28 -5.17
CA TYR A 73 9.23 -4.47 -5.26
C TYR A 73 8.74 -4.26 -6.69
N LYS A 74 9.09 -3.13 -7.31
CA LYS A 74 8.67 -2.79 -8.68
C LYS A 74 9.15 -3.82 -9.69
N ARG A 75 10.39 -4.29 -9.58
CA ARG A 75 10.93 -5.37 -10.44
C ARG A 75 10.14 -6.67 -10.31
N ARG A 76 9.82 -7.11 -9.09
CA ARG A 76 9.06 -8.35 -8.85
C ARG A 76 7.61 -8.28 -9.32
N HIS A 77 7.03 -7.08 -9.31
CA HIS A 77 5.63 -6.82 -9.65
C HIS A 77 5.44 -6.15 -11.00
N GLU A 78 6.47 -6.09 -11.85
CA GLU A 78 6.41 -5.36 -13.11
C GLU A 78 5.29 -5.86 -14.04
N LYS A 79 5.02 -7.16 -14.04
CA LYS A 79 3.96 -7.78 -14.84
C LYS A 79 2.53 -7.39 -14.44
N ASP A 80 2.31 -6.96 -13.19
CA ASP A 80 0.96 -6.78 -12.62
C ASP A 80 0.71 -5.39 -12.03
N ARG A 81 1.74 -4.63 -11.63
CA ARG A 81 1.60 -3.31 -10.99
C ARG A 81 1.03 -2.21 -11.90
N HIS A 82 0.99 -2.44 -13.22
CA HIS A 82 0.44 -1.49 -14.19
C HIS A 82 -1.03 -1.72 -14.53
N VAL A 83 -1.63 -2.81 -14.04
CA VAL A 83 -3.04 -3.13 -14.30
C VAL A 83 -3.92 -2.23 -13.43
N VAL A 84 -4.32 -1.08 -13.96
CA VAL A 84 -5.11 -0.05 -13.25
C VAL A 84 -6.36 -0.68 -12.62
N GLY A 85 -6.66 -0.30 -11.38
CA GLY A 85 -7.79 -0.83 -10.61
C GLY A 85 -7.52 -2.18 -9.95
N SER A 86 -6.41 -2.86 -10.27
CA SER A 86 -6.06 -4.12 -9.62
C SER A 86 -5.50 -3.91 -8.19
N PRO A 87 -5.56 -4.94 -7.32
CA PRO A 87 -4.87 -4.92 -6.03
C PRO A 87 -3.36 -4.67 -6.13
N GLY A 88 -2.71 -5.14 -7.21
CA GLY A 88 -1.29 -4.94 -7.47
C GLY A 88 -0.96 -3.48 -7.78
N TYR A 89 -1.77 -2.85 -8.63
CA TYR A 89 -1.68 -1.42 -8.94
C TYR A 89 -1.83 -0.55 -7.68
N TYR A 90 -2.86 -0.79 -6.86
CA TYR A 90 -3.04 -0.01 -5.64
C TYR A 90 -1.94 -0.28 -4.61
N ALA A 91 -1.41 -1.51 -4.52
CA ALA A 91 -0.26 -1.77 -3.67
C ALA A 91 0.97 -0.97 -4.11
N ASP A 92 1.27 -0.93 -5.41
CA ASP A 92 2.39 -0.14 -5.96
C ASP A 92 2.20 1.35 -5.69
N GLN A 93 1.03 1.89 -6.02
CA GLN A 93 0.82 3.33 -5.97
C GLN A 93 0.62 3.89 -4.55
N LEU A 94 0.08 3.11 -3.61
CA LEU A 94 -0.24 3.58 -2.25
C LEU A 94 0.82 3.24 -1.21
N LEU A 95 1.61 2.18 -1.44
CA LEU A 95 2.53 1.60 -0.45
C LEU A 95 3.99 1.51 -0.93
N TRP A 96 4.26 1.67 -2.23
CA TRP A 96 5.60 1.62 -2.84
C TRP A 96 5.81 2.82 -3.77
#